data_AF-A0A7S0EN61-F1
#
_entry.id   AF-A0A7S0EN61-F1
#
_cell.length_a   1.000
_cell.length_b   1.000
_cell.length_c   1.000
_cell.angle_alpha   90.00
_cell.angle_beta   90.00
_cell.angle_gamma   90.00
#
_symmetry.space_group_name_H-M   'P 1'
#
loop_
_entity.id
_entity.type
_entity.pdbx_description
1 polymer ?
#
loop_
_entity_poly.entity_id
_entity_poly.type
_entity_poly.pdbx_seq_one_letter_code
_entity_poly.pdbx_strand_id
1 'polypeptide(L)'
;RLVAYAADLVQLLQQFEMPELLVELLGTLGALPLHSLPELPRIAHKYDLVDLLQRHLTPGYTEDDVLLEVIVLIGELAGSEQLAATMAQTRILRSLYLLITEKQEDDELVLQILFALYRFLQATESRQSLLSQTQLVIYLLDLLLDKSVAIRKMSASCLDVVAEFDEHWASQIRQRKFQMHNKEWLEVIDEDEAEEYEDAVALNNAMSHLQLNQPLDASQLDDDGMEPPS
;
A
#
# COMPACT_ATOMS: atom_id res chain seq x y z
N ARG A 1 -32.54 17.24 2.07
CA ARG A 1 -31.38 17.74 1.30
C ARG A 1 -30.47 18.50 2.27
N LEU A 2 -29.67 17.79 3.07
CA LEU A 2 -28.74 18.43 4.04
C LEU A 2 -27.58 19.15 3.35
N VAL A 3 -27.20 18.68 2.16
CA VAL A 3 -26.21 19.31 1.26
C VAL A 3 -26.46 20.82 1.05
N ALA A 4 -27.73 21.27 0.98
CA ALA A 4 -28.07 22.68 0.81
C ALA A 4 -27.64 23.57 2.00
N TYR A 5 -27.39 22.96 3.16
CA TYR A 5 -26.95 23.62 4.39
C TYR A 5 -25.45 23.42 4.66
N ALA A 6 -24.67 22.94 3.68
CA ALA A 6 -23.24 22.66 3.85
C ALA A 6 -22.46 23.87 4.41
N ALA A 7 -22.76 25.08 3.93
CA ALA A 7 -22.11 26.30 4.41
C ALA A 7 -22.44 26.60 5.89
N ASP A 8 -23.67 26.33 6.33
CA ASP A 8 -24.08 26.53 7.71
C ASP A 8 -23.46 25.45 8.61
N LEU A 9 -23.45 24.19 8.17
CA LEU A 9 -22.83 23.08 8.90
C LEU A 9 -21.31 23.28 9.07
N VAL A 10 -20.61 23.72 8.01
CA VAL A 10 -19.18 24.07 8.10
C VAL A 10 -18.96 25.25 9.06
N GLN A 11 -19.86 26.24 9.06
CA GLN A 11 -19.77 27.34 10.02
C GLN A 11 -19.91 26.87 11.47
N LEU A 12 -20.78 25.89 11.73
CA LEU A 12 -20.98 25.34 13.07
C LEU A 12 -19.72 24.65 13.63
N LEU A 13 -18.82 24.13 12.77
CA LEU A 13 -17.53 23.58 13.22
C LEU A 13 -16.68 24.59 14.00
N GLN A 14 -16.86 25.90 13.74
CA GLN A 14 -16.14 26.95 14.43
C GLN A 14 -16.79 27.37 15.76
N GLN A 15 -17.97 26.87 16.08
CA GLN A 15 -18.77 27.33 17.23
C GLN A 15 -18.76 26.37 18.41
N PHE A 16 -18.37 25.12 18.20
CA PHE A 16 -18.43 24.08 19.22
C PHE A 16 -17.07 23.43 19.45
N GLU A 17 -16.69 23.30 20.72
CA GLU A 17 -15.46 22.62 21.14
C GLU A 17 -15.74 21.28 21.84
N MET A 18 -17.02 20.91 22.03
CA MET A 18 -17.38 19.63 22.66
C MET A 18 -17.07 18.48 21.71
N PRO A 19 -16.18 17.53 22.07
CA PRO A 19 -15.72 16.47 21.18
C PRO A 19 -16.86 15.63 20.61
N GLU A 20 -17.82 15.22 21.44
CA GLU A 20 -18.99 14.41 21.03
C GLU A 20 -19.80 15.09 19.91
N LEU A 21 -20.06 16.40 20.05
CA LEU A 21 -20.80 17.15 19.04
C LEU A 21 -19.96 17.37 17.78
N LEU A 22 -18.65 17.50 17.93
CA LEU A 22 -17.72 17.67 16.83
C LEU A 22 -17.65 16.39 15.97
N VAL A 23 -17.58 15.22 16.59
CA VAL A 23 -17.65 13.91 15.90
C VAL A 23 -18.92 13.83 15.06
N GLU A 24 -20.09 14.10 15.64
CA GLU A 24 -21.37 14.02 14.94
C GLU A 24 -21.48 15.02 13.77
N LEU A 25 -20.98 16.24 13.95
CA LEU A 25 -21.01 17.27 12.91
C LEU A 25 -20.03 16.96 11.78
N LEU A 26 -18.81 16.52 12.10
CA LEU A 26 -17.81 16.11 11.11
C LEU A 26 -18.29 14.87 10.34
N GLY A 27 -18.82 13.86 11.02
CA GLY A 27 -19.38 12.67 10.37
C GLY A 27 -20.60 12.99 9.51
N THR A 28 -21.45 13.91 9.94
CA THR A 28 -22.54 14.43 9.10
C THR A 28 -21.97 15.07 7.82
N LEU A 29 -20.94 15.92 7.93
CA LEU A 29 -20.31 16.55 6.77
C LEU A 29 -19.60 15.55 5.85
N GLY A 30 -18.88 14.59 6.42
CA GLY A 30 -18.17 13.53 5.69
C GLY A 30 -19.09 12.59 4.93
N ALA A 31 -20.31 12.39 5.41
CA ALA A 31 -21.34 11.58 4.74
C ALA A 31 -22.07 12.32 3.61
N LEU A 32 -21.90 13.64 3.46
CA LEU A 32 -22.49 14.40 2.37
C LEU A 32 -21.59 14.38 1.13
N PRO A 33 -22.16 14.37 -0.09
CA PRO A 33 -21.40 14.49 -1.33
C PRO A 33 -20.96 15.95 -1.55
N LEU A 34 -20.22 16.52 -0.60
CA LEU A 34 -19.71 17.89 -0.64
C LEU A 34 -18.87 18.14 -1.89
N HIS A 35 -18.07 17.17 -2.34
CA HIS A 35 -17.25 17.32 -3.55
C HIS A 35 -18.06 17.64 -4.82
N SER A 36 -19.37 17.32 -4.82
CA SER A 36 -20.28 17.63 -5.92
C SER A 36 -20.78 19.08 -5.92
N LEU A 37 -20.53 19.85 -4.85
CA LEU A 37 -20.94 21.24 -4.72
C LEU A 37 -19.95 22.18 -5.43
N PRO A 38 -20.37 22.94 -6.45
CA PRO A 38 -19.52 23.92 -7.13
C PRO A 38 -18.97 25.00 -6.20
N GLU A 39 -19.73 25.38 -5.18
CA GLU A 39 -19.35 26.40 -4.20
C GLU A 39 -18.45 25.90 -3.07
N LEU A 40 -18.15 24.60 -3.00
CA LEU A 40 -17.36 24.01 -1.91
C LEU A 40 -16.01 24.71 -1.70
N PRO A 41 -15.20 25.02 -2.74
CA PRO A 41 -13.93 25.73 -2.53
C PRO A 41 -14.11 27.10 -1.88
N ARG A 42 -15.18 27.83 -2.24
CA ARG A 42 -15.51 29.12 -1.64
C ARG A 42 -15.94 28.96 -0.18
N ILE A 43 -16.71 27.94 0.14
CA ILE A 43 -17.12 27.63 1.52
C ILE A 43 -15.89 27.29 2.36
N ALA A 44 -15.03 26.39 1.88
CA ALA A 44 -13.83 25.95 2.57
C ALA A 44 -12.87 27.12 2.85
N HIS A 45 -12.69 28.02 1.88
CA HIS A 45 -11.91 29.24 2.07
C HIS A 45 -12.58 30.22 3.06
N LYS A 46 -13.90 30.42 2.98
CA LYS A 46 -14.60 31.38 3.85
C LYS A 46 -14.48 31.04 5.34
N TYR A 47 -14.40 29.74 5.66
CA TYR A 47 -14.38 29.24 7.03
C TYR A 47 -13.04 28.59 7.42
N ASP A 48 -11.96 28.89 6.70
CA ASP A 48 -10.61 28.37 6.99
C ASP A 48 -10.58 26.85 7.22
N LEU A 49 -11.40 26.11 6.46
CA LEU A 49 -11.70 24.71 6.73
C LEU A 49 -10.46 23.83 6.59
N VAL A 50 -9.61 24.11 5.59
CA VAL A 50 -8.35 23.38 5.39
C VAL A 50 -7.42 23.54 6.59
N ASP A 51 -7.31 24.75 7.15
CA ASP A 51 -6.47 25.02 8.32
C ASP A 51 -7.05 24.40 9.60
N LEU A 52 -8.38 24.38 9.73
CA LEU A 52 -9.05 23.67 10.81
C LEU A 52 -8.72 22.17 10.77
N LEU A 53 -8.93 21.50 9.64
CA LEU A 53 -8.67 20.06 9.49
C LEU A 53 -7.19 19.72 9.69
N GLN A 54 -6.29 20.55 9.15
CA GLN A 54 -4.86 20.39 9.32
C GLN A 54 -4.38 20.47 10.78
N ARG A 55 -5.07 21.21 11.65
CA ARG A 55 -4.74 21.24 13.09
C ARG A 55 -5.06 19.91 13.75
N HIS A 56 -6.20 19.31 13.41
CA HIS A 56 -6.63 18.01 13.94
C HIS A 56 -5.73 16.84 13.55
N LEU A 57 -5.00 16.93 12.44
CA LEU A 57 -3.98 15.93 12.07
C LEU A 57 -2.67 16.04 12.86
N THR A 58 -2.55 16.98 13.81
CA THR A 58 -1.36 17.07 14.66
C THR A 58 -1.39 15.93 15.68
N PRO A 59 -0.32 15.11 15.80
CA PRO A 59 -0.29 14.02 16.77
C PRO A 59 -0.64 14.49 18.19
N GLY A 60 -1.57 13.79 18.84
CA GLY A 60 -2.04 14.09 20.19
C GLY A 60 -2.93 15.34 20.33
N TYR A 61 -3.33 15.99 19.24
CA TYR A 61 -4.19 17.18 19.31
C TYR A 61 -5.67 16.85 19.53
N THR A 62 -6.15 15.73 18.99
CA THR A 62 -7.56 15.33 19.07
C THR A 62 -7.66 13.83 19.33
N GLU A 63 -8.81 13.41 19.86
CA GLU A 63 -9.11 11.99 20.13
C GLU A 63 -9.38 11.24 18.82
N ASP A 64 -9.22 9.91 18.85
CA ASP A 64 -9.26 9.08 17.64
C ASP A 64 -10.62 9.15 16.92
N ASP A 65 -11.73 9.28 17.64
CA ASP A 65 -13.07 9.44 17.04
C ASP A 65 -13.19 10.74 16.23
N VAL A 66 -12.67 11.86 16.75
CA VAL A 66 -12.64 13.13 16.01
C VAL A 66 -11.65 13.04 14.85
N LEU A 67 -10.49 12.44 15.07
CA LEU A 67 -9.46 12.26 14.04
C LEU A 67 -10.00 11.47 12.86
N LEU A 68 -10.74 10.39 13.11
CA LEU A 68 -11.36 9.56 12.10
C LEU A 68 -12.29 10.39 11.22
N GLU A 69 -13.21 11.15 11.82
CA GLU A 69 -14.16 11.98 11.06
C GLU A 69 -13.49 13.14 10.32
N VAL A 70 -12.39 13.68 10.85
CA VAL A 70 -11.53 14.64 10.13
C VAL A 70 -10.93 13.99 8.88
N ILE A 71 -10.40 12.77 8.98
CA ILE A 71 -9.81 12.05 7.85
C ILE A 71 -10.88 11.75 6.79
N VAL A 72 -12.07 11.29 7.21
CA VAL A 72 -13.21 11.05 6.32
C VAL A 72 -13.59 12.34 5.58
N LEU A 73 -13.73 13.46 6.28
CA LEU A 73 -14.06 14.74 5.68
C LEU A 73 -12.94 15.22 4.73
N ILE A 74 -11.66 15.05 5.08
CA ILE A 74 -10.54 15.36 4.17
C ILE A 74 -10.65 14.55 2.87
N GLY A 75 -10.92 13.25 2.96
CA GLY A 75 -11.11 12.40 1.78
C GLY A 75 -12.29 12.87 0.92
N GLU A 76 -13.38 13.30 1.56
CA GLU A 76 -14.52 13.87 0.86
C GLU A 76 -14.18 15.21 0.17
N LEU A 77 -13.49 16.13 0.84
CA LEU A 77 -13.05 17.40 0.26
C LEU A 77 -12.04 17.20 -0.89
N ALA A 78 -11.16 16.21 -0.79
CA ALA A 78 -10.19 15.84 -1.83
C ALA A 78 -10.87 15.36 -3.13
N GLY A 79 -12.17 15.08 -3.09
CA GLY A 79 -12.98 14.90 -4.29
C GLY A 79 -13.08 16.10 -5.21
N SER A 80 -12.88 17.31 -4.69
CA SER A 80 -12.80 18.53 -5.48
C SER A 80 -11.34 18.75 -5.89
N GLU A 81 -11.07 18.77 -7.20
CA GLU A 81 -9.71 18.95 -7.74
C GLU A 81 -9.04 20.23 -7.20
N GLN A 82 -9.80 21.32 -7.07
CA GLN A 82 -9.29 22.59 -6.52
C GLN A 82 -8.91 22.47 -5.04
N LEU A 83 -9.70 21.76 -4.23
CA LEU A 83 -9.37 21.56 -2.81
C LEU A 83 -8.28 20.53 -2.61
N ALA A 84 -8.23 19.48 -3.44
CA ALA A 84 -7.11 18.54 -3.45
C ALA A 84 -5.79 19.28 -3.72
N ALA A 85 -5.76 20.15 -4.73
CA ALA A 85 -4.64 21.04 -5.03
C ALA A 85 -4.29 21.96 -3.85
N THR A 86 -5.29 22.59 -3.23
CA THR A 86 -5.09 23.50 -2.09
C THR A 86 -4.48 22.75 -0.89
N MET A 87 -5.03 21.59 -0.55
CA MET A 87 -4.53 20.75 0.54
C MET A 87 -3.14 20.15 0.24
N ALA A 88 -2.81 19.92 -1.03
CA ALA A 88 -1.49 19.43 -1.43
C ALA A 88 -0.35 20.44 -1.23
N GLN A 89 -0.69 21.72 -1.05
CA GLN A 89 0.26 22.80 -0.71
C GLN A 89 0.46 22.95 0.81
N THR A 90 -0.25 22.17 1.62
CA THR A 90 -0.15 22.18 3.08
C THR A 90 0.55 20.92 3.58
N ARG A 91 0.59 20.67 4.91
CA ARG A 91 1.17 19.44 5.47
C ARG A 91 0.19 18.25 5.49
N ILE A 92 -1.04 18.40 5.01
CA ILE A 92 -2.09 17.35 5.10
C ILE A 92 -1.62 16.03 4.49
N LEU A 93 -1.06 16.02 3.28
CA LEU A 93 -0.61 14.78 2.62
C LEU A 93 0.46 14.05 3.45
N ARG A 94 1.46 14.80 3.93
CA ARG A 94 2.51 14.25 4.78
C ARG A 94 1.96 13.76 6.12
N SER A 95 1.03 14.49 6.73
CA SER A 95 0.38 14.09 7.97
C SER A 95 -0.40 12.79 7.81
N LEU A 96 -1.19 12.63 6.75
CA LEU A 96 -1.91 11.39 6.45
C LEU A 96 -0.95 10.21 6.27
N TYR A 97 0.14 10.40 5.53
CA TYR A 97 1.15 9.36 5.34
C TYR A 97 1.89 8.97 6.64
N LEU A 98 2.10 9.90 7.56
CA LEU A 98 2.67 9.55 8.87
C LEU A 98 1.64 8.83 9.75
N LEU A 99 0.39 9.30 9.75
CA LEU A 99 -0.70 8.73 10.53
C LEU A 99 -1.01 7.28 10.13
N ILE A 100 -0.96 6.92 8.84
CA ILE A 100 -1.22 5.53 8.43
C ILE A 100 -0.20 4.55 9.02
N THR A 101 1.04 5.00 9.23
CA THR A 101 2.09 4.19 9.86
C THR A 101 1.91 4.15 11.37
N GLU A 102 1.57 5.28 12.00
CA GLU A 102 1.33 5.38 13.44
C GLU A 102 0.11 4.57 13.89
N LYS A 103 -0.97 4.59 13.09
CA LYS A 103 -2.26 3.98 13.39
C LYS A 103 -2.44 2.60 12.74
N GLN A 104 -1.37 1.94 12.33
CA GLN A 104 -1.41 0.67 11.58
C GLN A 104 -2.11 -0.50 12.31
N GLU A 105 -2.35 -0.40 13.62
CA GLU A 105 -3.08 -1.41 14.39
C GLU A 105 -4.62 -1.21 14.37
N ASP A 106 -5.09 -0.05 13.90
CA ASP A 106 -6.49 0.29 13.76
C ASP A 106 -6.92 0.21 12.28
N ASP A 107 -7.56 -0.91 11.94
CA ASP A 107 -7.97 -1.20 10.56
C ASP A 107 -8.91 -0.12 9.98
N GLU A 108 -9.74 0.54 10.81
CA GLU A 108 -10.69 1.56 10.36
C GLU A 108 -9.97 2.87 10.03
N LEU A 109 -9.09 3.34 10.91
CA LEU A 109 -8.25 4.51 10.63
C LEU A 109 -7.38 4.28 9.39
N VAL A 110 -6.75 3.11 9.26
CA VAL A 110 -5.94 2.78 8.07
C VAL A 110 -6.81 2.84 6.81
N LEU A 111 -8.02 2.24 6.84
CA LEU A 111 -8.91 2.23 5.69
C LEU A 111 -9.37 3.63 5.29
N GLN A 112 -9.74 4.49 6.24
CA GLN A 112 -10.15 5.85 5.96
C GLN A 112 -8.99 6.72 5.45
N ILE A 113 -7.77 6.55 5.98
CA ILE A 113 -6.60 7.24 5.46
C ILE A 113 -6.30 6.77 4.03
N LEU A 114 -6.37 5.48 3.74
CA LEU A 114 -6.19 4.97 2.38
C LEU A 114 -7.25 5.53 1.42
N PHE A 115 -8.50 5.63 1.85
CA PHE A 115 -9.55 6.26 1.05
C PHE A 115 -9.25 7.75 0.79
N ALA A 116 -8.82 8.50 1.78
CA ALA A 116 -8.42 9.90 1.59
C ALA A 116 -7.25 10.03 0.61
N LEU A 117 -6.20 9.20 0.76
CA LEU A 117 -5.06 9.15 -0.15
C LEU A 117 -5.47 8.74 -1.57
N TYR A 118 -6.39 7.78 -1.72
CA TYR A 118 -6.99 7.42 -3.00
C TYR A 118 -7.61 8.64 -3.68
N ARG A 119 -8.40 9.45 -2.97
CA ARG A 119 -9.01 10.67 -3.52
C ARG A 119 -7.94 11.68 -3.96
N PHE A 120 -6.87 11.85 -3.19
CA PHE A 120 -5.74 12.70 -3.60
C PHE A 120 -4.97 12.17 -4.81
N LEU A 121 -4.86 10.85 -4.99
CA LEU A 121 -4.23 10.27 -6.18
C LEU A 121 -5.03 10.55 -7.46
N GLN A 122 -6.33 10.84 -7.37
CA GLN A 122 -7.15 11.13 -8.56
C GLN A 122 -6.82 12.50 -9.18
N ALA A 123 -6.53 13.52 -8.37
CA ALA A 123 -6.21 14.86 -8.86
C ALA A 123 -4.71 15.02 -9.16
N THR A 124 -4.38 15.63 -10.30
CA THR A 124 -3.01 15.63 -10.84
C THR A 124 -1.99 16.30 -9.92
N GLU A 125 -2.28 17.50 -9.42
CA GLU A 125 -1.36 18.25 -8.57
C GLU A 125 -1.14 17.56 -7.22
N SER A 126 -2.20 17.07 -6.59
CA SER A 126 -2.10 16.33 -5.33
C SER A 126 -1.42 14.98 -5.50
N ARG A 127 -1.66 14.26 -6.60
CA ARG A 127 -0.97 13.01 -6.93
C ARG A 127 0.53 13.24 -7.02
N GLN A 128 0.97 14.25 -7.78
CA GLN A 128 2.40 14.58 -7.91
C GLN A 128 3.02 14.97 -6.56
N SER A 129 2.33 15.80 -5.78
CA SER A 129 2.77 16.21 -4.45
C SER A 129 2.89 15.00 -3.51
N LEU A 130 1.88 14.12 -3.49
CA LEU A 130 1.85 12.93 -2.64
C LEU A 130 2.98 11.95 -2.99
N LEU A 131 3.13 11.61 -4.27
CA LEU A 131 4.13 10.64 -4.73
C LEU A 131 5.58 11.16 -4.60
N SER A 132 5.79 12.48 -4.67
CA SER A 132 7.13 13.06 -4.51
C SER A 132 7.56 13.22 -3.04
N GLN A 133 6.61 13.34 -2.12
CA GLN A 133 6.89 13.62 -0.70
C GLN A 133 6.91 12.37 0.19
N THR A 134 6.47 11.22 -0.33
CA THR A 134 6.20 10.02 0.48
C THR A 134 6.69 8.75 -0.22
N GLN A 135 6.88 7.67 0.55
CA GLN A 135 7.11 6.33 0.01
C GLN A 135 5.80 5.56 -0.13
N LEU A 136 4.71 6.24 -0.50
CA LEU A 136 3.37 5.67 -0.48
C LEU A 136 3.26 4.42 -1.34
N VAL A 137 3.87 4.39 -2.52
CA VAL A 137 3.76 3.22 -3.43
C VAL A 137 4.35 1.96 -2.79
N ILE A 138 5.51 2.08 -2.14
CA ILE A 138 6.16 0.95 -1.45
C ILE A 138 5.24 0.46 -0.31
N TYR A 139 4.74 1.39 0.50
CA TYR A 139 3.83 1.05 1.60
C TYR A 139 2.55 0.36 1.10
N LEU A 140 1.96 0.84 0.01
CA LEU A 140 0.78 0.22 -0.60
C LEU A 140 1.07 -1.20 -1.11
N LEU A 141 2.25 -1.45 -1.68
CA LEU A 141 2.65 -2.79 -2.12
C LEU A 141 2.73 -3.78 -0.95
N ASP A 142 3.22 -3.34 0.21
CA ASP A 142 3.25 -4.15 1.43
C ASP A 142 1.83 -4.44 1.95
N LEU A 143 0.93 -3.45 1.86
CA LEU A 143 -0.48 -3.64 2.23
C LEU A 143 -1.26 -4.61 1.34
N LEU A 144 -0.70 -5.06 0.20
CA LEU A 144 -1.30 -6.17 -0.56
C LEU A 144 -1.26 -7.50 0.21
N LEU A 145 -0.46 -7.60 1.27
CA LEU A 145 -0.36 -8.76 2.17
C LEU A 145 -1.13 -8.58 3.48
N ASP A 146 -1.81 -7.46 3.66
CA ASP A 146 -2.49 -7.14 4.92
C ASP A 146 -3.56 -8.18 5.28
N LYS A 147 -3.77 -8.44 6.58
CA LYS A 147 -4.80 -9.37 7.09
C LYS A 147 -6.21 -8.97 6.63
N SER A 148 -6.50 -7.67 6.57
CA SER A 148 -7.80 -7.10 6.25
C SER A 148 -8.02 -7.08 4.74
N VAL A 149 -9.08 -7.77 4.31
CA VAL A 149 -9.50 -7.80 2.89
C VAL A 149 -9.84 -6.40 2.39
N ALA A 150 -10.41 -5.54 3.25
CA ALA A 150 -10.79 -4.18 2.87
C ALA A 150 -9.56 -3.31 2.60
N ILE A 151 -8.54 -3.38 3.47
CA ILE A 151 -7.25 -2.69 3.30
C ILE A 151 -6.56 -3.16 2.02
N ARG A 152 -6.47 -4.49 1.79
CA ARG A 152 -5.89 -5.04 0.55
C ARG A 152 -6.58 -4.49 -0.70
N LYS A 153 -7.92 -4.45 -0.70
CA LYS A 153 -8.70 -3.94 -1.83
C LYS A 153 -8.48 -2.43 -2.04
N MET A 154 -8.52 -1.64 -0.96
CA MET A 154 -8.30 -0.20 -1.07
C MET A 154 -6.88 0.12 -1.53
N SER A 155 -5.88 -0.58 -0.98
CA SER A 155 -4.49 -0.46 -1.43
C SER A 155 -4.33 -0.81 -2.91
N ALA A 156 -4.94 -1.92 -3.36
CA ALA A 156 -4.95 -2.30 -4.76
C ALA A 156 -5.54 -1.20 -5.67
N SER A 157 -6.65 -0.56 -5.25
CA SER A 157 -7.25 0.56 -5.97
C SER A 157 -6.33 1.78 -6.05
N CYS A 158 -5.62 2.12 -4.97
CA CYS A 158 -4.61 3.19 -4.99
C CYS A 158 -3.49 2.89 -5.99
N LEU A 159 -2.98 1.65 -6.00
CA LEU A 159 -1.93 1.21 -6.91
C LEU A 159 -2.39 1.22 -8.37
N ASP A 160 -3.66 0.90 -8.65
CA ASP A 160 -4.20 0.98 -10.00
C ASP A 160 -4.18 2.42 -10.52
N VAL A 161 -4.59 3.41 -9.70
CA VAL A 161 -4.47 4.82 -10.07
C VAL A 161 -3.01 5.21 -10.32
N VAL A 162 -2.06 4.78 -9.49
CA VAL A 162 -0.64 5.08 -9.73
C VAL A 162 -0.15 4.49 -11.05
N ALA A 163 -0.50 3.24 -11.34
CA ALA A 163 -0.10 2.55 -12.57
C ALA A 163 -0.67 3.18 -13.85
N GLU A 164 -1.78 3.94 -13.77
CA GLU A 164 -2.33 4.68 -14.90
C GLU A 164 -1.47 5.89 -15.30
N PHE A 165 -0.71 6.48 -14.37
CA PHE A 165 0.01 7.75 -14.59
C PHE A 165 1.53 7.64 -14.52
N ASP A 166 2.09 6.53 -14.03
CA ASP A 166 3.53 6.31 -13.92
C ASP A 166 3.91 4.93 -14.49
N GLU A 167 4.50 4.91 -15.68
CA GLU A 167 4.87 3.68 -16.39
C GLU A 167 5.95 2.86 -15.63
N HIS A 168 6.87 3.54 -14.94
CA HIS A 168 7.90 2.89 -14.16
C HIS A 168 7.29 2.11 -12.98
N TRP A 169 6.37 2.75 -12.25
CA TRP A 169 5.62 2.08 -11.21
C TRP A 169 4.65 1.04 -11.75
N ALA A 170 4.02 1.28 -12.90
CA ALA A 170 3.06 0.35 -13.51
C ALA A 170 3.65 -1.05 -13.72
N SER A 171 4.90 -1.14 -14.19
CA SER A 171 5.59 -2.43 -14.37
C SER A 171 5.76 -3.16 -13.04
N GLN A 172 6.27 -2.47 -12.01
CA GLN A 172 6.52 -3.05 -10.69
C GLN A 172 5.23 -3.46 -9.98
N ILE A 173 4.19 -2.62 -10.07
CA ILE A 173 2.87 -2.87 -9.48
C ILE A 173 2.23 -4.12 -10.10
N ARG A 174 2.25 -4.24 -11.43
CA ARG A 174 1.71 -5.42 -12.13
C ARG A 174 2.45 -6.70 -11.74
N GLN A 175 3.78 -6.65 -11.69
CA GLN A 175 4.59 -7.78 -11.27
C GLN A 175 4.25 -8.20 -9.83
N ARG A 176 4.17 -7.24 -8.91
CA ARG A 176 3.86 -7.53 -7.51
C ARG A 176 2.45 -8.09 -7.33
N LYS A 177 1.44 -7.50 -7.99
CA LYS A 177 0.06 -8.02 -7.96
C LYS A 177 -0.03 -9.44 -8.52
N PHE A 178 0.71 -9.75 -9.59
CA PHE A 178 0.78 -11.09 -10.15
C PHE A 178 1.41 -12.09 -9.18
N GLN A 179 2.56 -11.76 -8.59
CA GLN A 179 3.21 -12.60 -7.57
C GLN A 179 2.28 -12.85 -6.38
N MET A 180 1.57 -11.82 -5.95
CA MET A 180 0.62 -11.90 -4.86
C MET A 180 -0.58 -12.80 -5.17
N HIS A 181 -1.13 -12.70 -6.37
CA HIS A 181 -2.26 -13.55 -6.79
C HIS A 181 -1.86 -15.03 -6.89
N ASN A 182 -0.64 -15.29 -7.36
CA ASN A 182 -0.13 -16.64 -7.61
C ASN A 182 0.80 -17.14 -6.48
N LYS A 183 0.74 -16.54 -5.29
CA LYS A 183 1.71 -16.80 -4.23
C LYS A 183 1.82 -18.28 -3.87
N GLU A 184 0.68 -18.96 -3.67
CA GLU A 184 0.64 -20.40 -3.35
C GLU A 184 1.27 -21.26 -4.45
N TRP A 185 1.06 -20.90 -5.73
CA TRP A 185 1.66 -21.60 -6.87
C TRP A 185 3.17 -21.38 -6.98
N LEU A 186 3.62 -20.15 -6.71
CA LEU A 186 5.04 -19.80 -6.73
C LEU A 186 5.78 -20.51 -5.60
N GLU A 187 5.18 -20.63 -4.41
CA GLU A 187 5.77 -21.39 -3.29
C GLU A 187 5.97 -22.86 -3.64
N VAL A 188 5.01 -23.52 -4.30
CA VAL A 188 5.17 -24.92 -4.75
C VAL A 188 6.26 -25.05 -5.82
N ILE A 189 6.31 -24.12 -6.79
CA ILE A 189 7.35 -24.15 -7.84
C ILE A 189 8.75 -23.94 -7.23
N ASP A 190 8.88 -23.01 -6.28
CA ASP A 190 10.15 -22.74 -5.59
C ASP A 190 10.60 -23.97 -4.75
N GLU A 191 9.66 -24.70 -4.14
CA GLU A 191 9.93 -25.96 -3.42
C GLU A 191 10.38 -27.07 -4.39
N ASP A 192 9.65 -27.28 -5.49
CA ASP A 192 9.99 -28.27 -6.52
C ASP A 192 11.37 -27.99 -7.15
N GLU A 193 11.68 -26.73 -7.48
CA GLU A 193 12.99 -26.32 -8.03
C GLU A 193 14.13 -26.53 -7.03
N ALA A 194 13.88 -26.30 -5.74
CA ALA A 194 14.86 -26.55 -4.68
C ALA A 194 15.13 -28.05 -4.50
N GLU A 195 14.09 -28.89 -4.52
CA GLU A 195 14.22 -30.36 -4.47
C GLU A 195 15.00 -30.89 -5.67
N GLU A 196 14.70 -30.44 -6.89
CA GLU A 196 15.44 -30.83 -8.10
C GLU A 196 16.94 -30.45 -8.02
N TYR A 197 17.25 -29.28 -7.46
CA TYR A 197 18.63 -28.85 -7.27
C TYR A 197 19.37 -29.69 -6.22
N GLU A 198 18.72 -30.02 -5.11
CA GLU A 198 19.28 -30.91 -4.08
C GLU A 198 19.56 -32.31 -4.64
N ASP A 199 18.63 -32.86 -5.41
CA ASP A 199 18.78 -34.15 -6.08
C ASP A 199 19.95 -34.16 -7.08
N ALA A 200 20.09 -33.08 -7.86
CA ALA A 200 21.21 -32.92 -8.80
C ALA A 200 22.56 -32.85 -8.08
N VAL A 201 22.64 -32.15 -6.94
CA VAL A 201 23.84 -32.08 -6.10
C VAL A 201 24.14 -33.44 -5.47
N ALA A 202 23.14 -34.14 -4.95
CA ALA A 202 23.28 -35.48 -4.39
C ALA A 202 23.79 -36.48 -5.43
N LEU A 203 23.25 -36.43 -6.65
CA LEU A 203 23.69 -37.26 -7.77
C LEU A 203 25.14 -36.95 -8.15
N ASN A 204 25.52 -35.68 -8.25
CA ASN A 204 26.89 -35.28 -8.58
C ASN A 204 27.90 -35.72 -7.50
N ASN A 205 27.53 -35.60 -6.23
CA ASN A 205 28.33 -36.10 -5.10
C ASN A 205 28.44 -37.64 -5.13
N ALA A 206 27.34 -38.36 -5.36
CA ALA A 206 27.37 -39.81 -5.49
C ALA A 206 28.23 -40.28 -6.69
N MET A 207 28.11 -39.62 -7.84
CA MET A 207 28.92 -39.91 -9.03
C MET A 207 30.41 -39.66 -8.82
N SER A 208 30.77 -38.59 -8.10
CA SER A 208 32.17 -38.30 -7.76
C SER A 208 32.74 -39.29 -6.74
N HIS A 209 31.93 -39.81 -5.82
CA HIS A 209 32.31 -40.91 -4.93
C HIS A 209 32.47 -42.26 -5.65
N LEU A 210 31.79 -42.47 -6.78
CA LEU A 210 31.86 -43.72 -7.56
C LEU A 210 33.11 -43.87 -8.45
N GLN A 211 34.05 -42.90 -8.46
CA GLN A 211 35.31 -42.94 -9.24
C GLN A 211 35.22 -43.73 -10.56
N LEU A 212 34.35 -43.30 -11.49
CA LEU A 212 34.27 -43.89 -12.83
C LEU A 212 35.48 -43.55 -13.74
N ASN A 213 36.57 -43.02 -13.17
CA ASN A 213 37.76 -42.54 -13.88
C ASN A 213 39.07 -43.15 -13.34
N GLN A 214 39.05 -44.38 -12.81
CA GLN A 214 40.28 -45.18 -12.85
C GLN A 214 40.35 -45.91 -14.18
N PRO A 215 41.36 -45.68 -15.04
CA PRO A 215 41.54 -46.49 -16.23
C PRO A 215 41.68 -47.95 -15.77
N LEU A 216 40.95 -48.86 -16.43
CA LEU A 216 41.11 -50.31 -16.23
C LEU A 216 42.61 -50.64 -16.34
N ASP A 217 43.20 -51.07 -15.23
CA ASP A 217 44.61 -51.43 -15.18
C ASP A 217 44.79 -52.76 -15.90
N ALA A 218 45.21 -52.68 -17.16
CA ALA A 218 45.46 -53.83 -18.02
C ALA A 218 46.58 -54.75 -17.51
N SER A 219 47.33 -54.35 -16.47
CA SER A 219 48.35 -55.20 -15.84
C SER A 219 47.79 -56.39 -15.04
N GLN A 220 46.48 -56.44 -14.81
CA GLN A 220 45.81 -57.55 -14.14
C GLN A 220 45.35 -58.68 -15.07
N LEU A 221 45.63 -58.60 -16.37
CA LEU A 221 45.17 -59.58 -17.38
C LEU A 221 46.23 -60.61 -17.80
N ASP A 222 47.47 -60.50 -17.33
CA ASP A 222 48.55 -61.43 -17.70
C ASP A 222 49.09 -62.18 -16.47
N ASP A 223 48.36 -63.19 -15.98
CA ASP A 223 48.92 -64.27 -15.16
C ASP A 223 48.31 -65.62 -15.54
N ASP A 224 48.59 -66.06 -16.77
CA ASP A 224 48.44 -67.46 -17.17
C ASP A 224 49.72 -67.90 -17.90
N GLY A 225 50.84 -67.77 -17.18
CA GLY A 225 52.17 -68.20 -17.63
C GLY A 225 52.43 -69.66 -17.28
N MET A 226 52.15 -70.55 -18.23
CA MET A 226 52.55 -71.97 -18.21
C MET A 226 54.02 -72.18 -17.78
N GLU A 227 54.25 -72.94 -16.71
CA GLU A 227 55.56 -73.56 -16.43
C GLU A 227 55.77 -74.80 -17.32
N PRO A 228 56.94 -74.97 -17.98
CA PRO A 228 57.29 -76.23 -18.62
C PRO A 228 58.02 -77.18 -17.64
N PRO A 229 57.76 -78.49 -17.66
CA PRO A 229 58.41 -79.42 -16.75
C PRO A 229 59.81 -79.81 -17.25
N SER A 230 60.71 -80.00 -16.29
CA SER A 230 62.04 -80.61 -16.44
C SER A 230 62.00 -82.12 -16.58
#